data_AF-I1SRM0-F1
#
_entry.id   AF-I1SRM0-F1
#
_cell.length_a   1.000
_cell.length_b   1.000
_cell.length_c   1.000
_cell.angle_alpha   90.00
_cell.angle_beta   90.00
_cell.angle_gamma   90.00
#
_symmetry.space_group_name_H-M   'P 1'
#
loop_
_entity.id
_entity.type
_entity.pdbx_description
1 polymer ?
#
loop_
_entity_poly.entity_id
_entity_poly.type
_entity_poly.pdbx_seq_one_letter_code
_entity_poly.pdbx_strand_id
1 'polypeptide(L)'
;VLSLCRFNLTSKAITVTDLPKGTRFNSKGNFCQLDECYPFTDLDLATDESGVWVIYTTSQDFGNLVLSKVEEDEQMKLGQTWHTSVYKQAVTNTFMACGVLY
;
A
#
# COMPACT_ATOMS: atom_id res chain seq x y z
N VAL A 1 -11.15 -10.44 -2.76
CA VAL A 1 -9.70 -10.13 -2.74
C VAL A 1 -9.56 -8.70 -3.22
N LEU A 2 -8.70 -7.90 -2.62
CA LEU A 2 -8.48 -6.52 -3.03
C LEU A 2 -7.39 -6.51 -4.09
N SER A 3 -7.52 -5.64 -5.09
CA SER A 3 -6.59 -5.60 -6.22
C SER A 3 -6.11 -4.17 -6.47
N LEU A 4 -4.84 -4.04 -6.87
CA LEU A 4 -4.25 -2.82 -7.37
C LEU A 4 -4.43 -2.78 -8.89
N CYS A 5 -4.83 -1.62 -9.42
CA CYS A 5 -5.06 -1.41 -10.85
C CYS A 5 -4.06 -0.39 -11.41
N ARG A 6 -3.38 -0.76 -12.50
CA ARG A 6 -2.55 0.14 -13.29
C ARG A 6 -3.26 0.43 -14.61
N PHE A 7 -3.49 1.72 -14.88
CA PHE A 7 -4.04 2.20 -16.15
C PHE A 7 -2.92 2.81 -17.00
N ASN A 8 -2.65 2.22 -18.16
CA ASN A 8 -1.70 2.77 -19.11
C ASN A 8 -2.36 3.93 -19.88
N LEU A 9 -1.86 5.15 -19.69
CA LEU A 9 -2.42 6.37 -20.31
C LEU A 9 -2.31 6.40 -21.84
N THR A 10 -1.31 5.72 -22.42
CA THR A 10 -1.06 5.71 -23.86
C THR A 10 -1.89 4.64 -24.57
N SER A 11 -1.80 3.39 -24.13
CA SER A 11 -2.54 2.27 -24.75
C SER A 11 -3.97 2.17 -24.27
N LYS A 12 -4.33 2.87 -23.19
CA LYS A 12 -5.62 2.75 -22.48
C LYS A 12 -5.88 1.33 -21.96
N ALA A 13 -4.83 0.52 -21.80
CA ALA A 13 -4.92 -0.82 -21.26
C ALA A 13 -4.89 -0.81 -19.72
N ILE A 14 -5.60 -1.76 -19.12
CA ILE A 14 -5.59 -1.98 -17.67
C ILE A 14 -4.82 -3.26 -17.38
N THR A 15 -3.95 -3.20 -16.36
CA THR A 15 -3.34 -4.38 -15.73
C THR A 15 -3.68 -4.37 -14.25
N VAL A 16 -3.81 -5.54 -13.66
CA VAL A 16 -4.29 -5.72 -12.28
C VAL A 16 -3.40 -6.73 -11.56
N THR A 17 -3.10 -6.47 -10.30
CA THR A 17 -2.48 -7.46 -9.41
C THR A 17 -3.27 -7.54 -8.12
N ASP A 18 -3.44 -8.76 -7.60
CA ASP A 18 -4.10 -8.97 -6.32
C ASP A 18 -3.15 -8.68 -5.16
N LEU A 19 -3.68 -8.05 -4.11
CA LEU A 19 -3.00 -7.89 -2.83
C LEU A 19 -3.16 -9.16 -1.98
N PRO A 20 -2.26 -9.41 -1.01
CA PRO A 20 -2.31 -10.61 -0.19
C PRO A 20 -3.67 -10.81 0.50
N LYS A 21 -4.06 -12.07 0.67
CA LYS A 21 -5.29 -12.41 1.41
C LYS A 21 -5.20 -11.85 2.84
N GLY A 22 -6.26 -11.19 3.28
CA GLY A 22 -6.30 -10.54 4.59
C GLY A 22 -5.88 -9.07 4.57
N THR A 23 -5.53 -8.51 3.41
CA THR A 23 -5.39 -7.06 3.24
C THR A 23 -6.68 -6.36 3.67
N ARG A 24 -6.55 -5.35 4.53
CA ARG A 24 -7.66 -4.54 5.06
C ARG A 24 -8.06 -3.47 4.03
N PHE A 25 -9.36 -3.22 3.91
CA PHE A 25 -9.96 -2.22 3.03
C PHE A 25 -11.35 -1.84 3.53
N ASN A 26 -11.95 -0.79 2.96
CA ASN A 26 -13.24 -0.22 3.39
C ASN A 26 -13.21 0.23 4.84
N SER A 27 -12.24 1.08 5.18
CA SER A 27 -12.06 1.68 6.49
C SER A 27 -11.76 0.67 7.61
N LYS A 28 -10.96 -0.36 7.31
CA LYS A 28 -10.53 -1.41 8.24
C LYS A 28 -9.05 -1.33 8.64
N GLY A 29 -8.29 -0.42 8.05
CA GLY A 29 -6.87 -0.15 8.29
C GLY A 29 -6.49 1.29 7.95
N ASN A 30 -7.28 2.25 8.43
CA ASN A 30 -7.09 3.68 8.16
C ASN A 30 -5.85 4.27 8.87
N PHE A 31 -5.36 5.39 8.35
CA PHE A 31 -4.58 6.33 9.16
C PHE A 31 -5.47 7.05 10.17
N CYS A 32 -4.89 7.43 11.30
CA CYS A 32 -5.62 8.16 12.33
C CYS A 32 -4.75 9.23 13.00
N GLN A 33 -5.43 10.24 13.52
CA GLN A 33 -4.96 11.20 14.51
C GLN A 33 -5.76 10.98 15.81
N LEU A 34 -5.21 11.41 16.95
CA LEU A 34 -5.78 11.30 18.32
C LEU A 34 -7.24 10.86 18.42
N ASP A 35 -8.17 11.65 17.90
CA ASP A 35 -9.63 11.43 18.03
C ASP A 35 -10.35 11.16 16.68
N GLU A 36 -9.62 11.05 15.57
CA GLU A 36 -10.20 10.91 14.23
C GLU A 36 -9.39 9.98 13.34
N CYS A 37 -10.07 9.06 12.65
CA CYS A 37 -9.48 8.26 11.59
C CYS A 37 -9.95 8.74 10.24
N TYR A 38 -9.05 8.81 9.26
CA TYR A 38 -9.36 9.22 7.91
C TYR A 38 -9.92 8.03 7.12
N PRO A 39 -11.23 8.01 6.78
CA PRO A 39 -11.83 6.86 6.12
C PRO A 39 -11.21 6.59 4.75
N PHE A 40 -11.22 5.33 4.32
CA PHE A 40 -10.74 4.89 3.00
C PHE A 40 -9.26 5.20 2.72
N THR A 41 -8.45 5.32 3.77
CA THR A 41 -6.98 5.45 3.69
C THR A 41 -6.28 4.11 3.93
N ASP A 42 -6.98 2.99 3.73
CA ASP A 42 -6.47 1.64 3.99
C ASP A 42 -5.20 1.30 3.19
N LEU A 43 -5.08 1.88 2.00
CA LEU A 43 -3.95 1.78 1.09
C LEU A 43 -3.38 3.16 0.81
N ASP A 44 -2.06 3.22 0.66
CA ASP A 44 -1.33 4.40 0.22
C ASP A 44 -0.34 3.99 -0.86
N LEU A 45 -0.34 4.69 -1.99
CA LEU A 45 0.59 4.46 -3.10
C LEU A 45 1.61 5.58 -3.07
N ALA A 46 2.89 5.20 -2.96
CA ALA A 46 3.99 6.14 -2.89
C ALA A 46 5.00 5.86 -4.00
N THR A 47 5.76 6.89 -4.37
CA THR A 47 6.89 6.76 -5.28
C THR A 47 8.12 7.42 -4.70
N ASP A 48 9.28 6.87 -4.99
CA ASP A 48 10.58 7.45 -4.70
C ASP A 48 11.53 7.22 -5.88
N GLU A 49 12.82 7.47 -5.68
CA GLU A 49 13.86 7.24 -6.69
C GLU A 49 13.99 5.76 -7.11
N SER A 50 13.46 4.84 -6.30
CA SER A 50 13.57 3.40 -6.50
C SER A 50 12.36 2.77 -7.20
N GLY A 51 11.25 3.51 -7.34
CA GLY A 51 10.07 3.06 -8.07
C GLY A 51 8.75 3.33 -7.34
N VAL A 52 7.77 2.44 -7.56
CA VAL A 52 6.42 2.54 -7.01
C VAL A 52 6.24 1.55 -5.87
N TRP A 53 5.52 1.99 -4.84
CA TRP A 53 5.29 1.26 -3.60
C TRP A 53 3.82 1.26 -3.25
N VAL A 54 3.36 0.18 -2.63
CA VAL A 54 2.05 0.11 -1.98
C VAL A 54 2.24 -0.14 -0.49
N ILE A 55 1.65 0.74 0.31
CA ILE A 55 1.62 0.66 1.77
C ILE A 55 0.21 0.28 2.18
N TYR A 56 0.08 -0.79 2.96
CA TYR A 56 -1.21 -1.35 3.36
C TYR A 56 -1.10 -2.04 4.72
N THR A 57 -2.17 -2.68 5.17
CA THR A 57 -2.18 -3.49 6.39
C THR A 57 -2.86 -4.82 6.11
N THR A 58 -2.48 -5.86 6.86
CA THR A 58 -3.12 -7.17 6.80
C THR A 58 -3.66 -7.59 8.17
N SER A 59 -4.52 -8.59 8.19
CA SER A 59 -4.94 -9.25 9.44
C SER A 59 -3.79 -10.01 10.11
N GLN A 60 -2.87 -10.56 9.32
CA GLN A 60 -1.73 -11.36 9.78
C GLN A 60 -0.66 -10.50 10.45
N ASP A 61 -0.52 -9.25 10.02
CA ASP A 61 0.44 -8.28 10.56
C ASP A 61 -0.15 -7.42 11.70
N PHE A 62 -1.30 -7.83 12.24
CA PHE A 62 -1.96 -7.18 13.39
C PHE A 62 -2.23 -5.67 13.22
N GLY A 63 -2.37 -5.20 11.97
CA GLY A 63 -2.58 -3.79 11.66
C GLY A 63 -1.30 -2.94 11.58
N ASN A 64 -0.12 -3.56 11.66
CA ASN A 64 1.13 -2.90 11.31
C ASN A 64 1.22 -2.65 9.81
N LEU A 65 1.97 -1.61 9.44
CA LEU A 65 2.24 -1.28 8.06
C LEU A 65 3.00 -2.41 7.37
N VAL A 66 2.53 -2.76 6.19
CA VAL A 66 3.19 -3.64 5.23
C VAL A 66 3.45 -2.82 3.99
N LEU A 67 4.67 -2.90 3.49
CA LEU A 67 5.15 -2.20 2.30
C LEU A 67 5.52 -3.24 1.25
N SER A 68 4.96 -3.15 0.05
CA SER A 68 5.42 -3.96 -1.09
C SER A 68 5.88 -3.05 -2.22
N LYS A 69 7.01 -3.41 -2.83
CA LYS A 69 7.43 -2.77 -4.08
C LYS A 69 6.54 -3.27 -5.21
N VAL A 70 6.06 -2.36 -6.05
CA VAL A 70 5.29 -2.70 -7.25
C VAL A 70 6.28 -2.81 -8.41
N GLU A 71 6.37 -4.00 -9.00
CA GLU A 71 7.24 -4.26 -10.14
C GLU A 71 6.43 -4.07 -11.43
N GLU A 72 6.93 -3.22 -12.33
CA GLU A 72 6.22 -2.74 -13.51
C GLU A 72 6.77 -3.31 -14.84
N ASP A 73 7.08 -4.61 -14.87
CA ASP A 73 7.49 -5.34 -16.08
C ASP A 73 6.32 -5.46 -17.10
N GLU A 74 6.33 -6.48 -17.97
CA GLU A 74 5.20 -6.79 -18.88
C GLU A 74 3.88 -6.99 -18.13
N GLN A 75 3.93 -7.49 -16.89
CA GLN A 75 2.79 -7.66 -16.01
C GLN A 75 3.09 -7.01 -14.66
N MET A 76 2.16 -6.17 -14.19
CA MET A 76 2.24 -5.60 -12.85
C MET A 76 2.14 -6.71 -11.81
N LYS A 77 3.08 -6.74 -10.86
CA LYS A 77 3.11 -7.72 -9.77
C LYS A 77 3.65 -7.07 -8.50
N LEU A 78 3.34 -7.66 -7.35
CA LEU A 78 4.01 -7.32 -6.10
C LEU A 78 5.38 -7.98 -6.07
N GLY A 79 6.43 -7.19 -5.89
CA GLY A 79 7.79 -7.65 -5.69
C GLY A 79 8.08 -7.92 -4.23
N GLN A 80 9.25 -7.47 -3.77
CA GLN A 80 9.68 -7.62 -2.39
C GLN A 80 8.67 -6.94 -1.44
N THR A 81 8.42 -7.59 -0.30
CA THR A 81 7.51 -7.12 0.75
C THR A 81 8.25 -7.01 2.08
N TRP A 82 7.96 -5.95 2.82
CA TRP A 82 8.51 -5.64 4.14
C TRP A 82 7.37 -5.54 5.15
N HIS A 83 7.56 -6.23 6.26
CA HIS A 83 6.66 -6.22 7.40
C HIS A 83 7.27 -5.31 8.47
N THR A 84 6.56 -4.26 8.87
CA THR A 84 7.07 -3.28 9.83
C THR A 84 6.51 -3.53 11.24
N SER A 85 7.04 -2.81 12.22
CA SER A 85 6.48 -2.73 13.57
C SER A 85 5.63 -1.48 13.82
N VAL A 86 5.35 -0.69 12.78
CA VAL A 86 4.60 0.58 12.90
C VAL A 86 3.11 0.30 12.77
N TYR A 87 2.36 0.56 13.84
CA TYR A 87 0.91 0.40 13.82
C TYR A 87 0.26 1.54 13.03
N LYS A 88 -0.48 1.21 11.94
CA LYS A 88 -0.97 2.22 10.99
C LYS A 88 -1.87 3.28 11.62
N GLN A 89 -2.72 2.90 12.58
CA GLN A 89 -3.62 3.84 13.25
C GLN A 89 -2.91 4.74 14.28
N ALA A 90 -1.61 4.54 14.54
CA ALA A 90 -0.80 5.43 15.37
C ALA A 90 -0.11 6.55 14.58
N VAL A 91 -0.25 6.55 13.24
CA VAL A 91 0.36 7.57 12.36
C VAL A 91 -0.70 8.19 11.46
N THR A 92 -0.45 9.42 11.03
CA THR A 92 -1.42 10.22 10.26
C THR A 92 -1.28 10.08 8.75
N ASN A 93 -0.09 9.69 8.26
CA ASN A 93 0.18 9.46 6.84
C ASN A 93 1.52 8.70 6.68
N THR A 94 1.88 8.33 5.45
CA THR A 94 3.20 7.81 5.10
C THR A 94 3.76 8.44 3.81
N PHE A 95 5.09 8.38 3.63
CA PHE A 95 5.74 8.63 2.34
C PHE A 95 7.05 7.87 2.19
N MET A 96 7.55 7.78 0.96
CA MET A 96 8.83 7.12 0.64
C MET A 96 9.86 8.16 0.19
N ALA A 97 11.12 7.98 0.62
CA ALA A 97 12.26 8.73 0.09
C ALA A 97 13.55 7.89 0.19
N CYS A 98 14.32 7.79 -0.89
CA CYS A 98 15.58 7.04 -0.95
C CYS A 98 15.50 5.60 -0.40
N GLY A 99 14.39 4.89 -0.65
CA GLY A 99 14.14 3.52 -0.19
C GLY A 99 13.71 3.40 1.28
N VAL A 100 13.39 4.50 1.95
CA VAL A 100 12.98 4.53 3.36
C VAL A 100 11.53 5.00 3.48
N LEU A 101 10.74 4.26 4.27
CA LEU A 101 9.38 4.62 4.66
C LEU A 101 9.40 5.56 5.87
N TYR A 102 8.71 6.69 5.76
CA TYR A 102 8.49 7.67 6.82
C TYR A 102 7.01 7.78 7.15
#